data_AF-A0A1I6INY4-F1
#
_entry.id   AF-A0A1I6INY4-F1
#
_cell.length_a   1.000
_cell.length_b   1.000
_cell.length_c   1.000
_cell.angle_alpha   90.00
_cell.angle_beta   90.00
_cell.angle_gamma   90.00
#
_symmetry.space_group_name_H-M   'P 1'
#
loop_
_entity.id
_entity.type
_entity.pdbx_description
1 polymer ?
#
loop_
_entity_poly.entity_id
_entity_poly.type
_entity_poly.pdbx_seq_one_letter_code
_entity_poly.pdbx_strand_id
1 'polypeptide(L)'
;MVGNEDQHRLDLARLQRIAYGSGATDSERAAAARALAEADSAAHPPNGSAADLPGPSDVAPPARPTGGGPFPGGAGNAERDRRTRSRLRWTIVTGAAALAAGVLVGWMLGGRGPDPGSSPGAAPAPTDITYAEYLESLPRVSDAEASAVFTRESISGDALPRSWARDGFFQQRLLLTLPDGTDVFAARREGEACLVLVFPATAGGQSRCTEQGRFPETGIHVVAYRDAARFEVVWMSDGAVIVTTEPH
;
A
#
# COMPACT_ATOMS: atom_id res chain seq x y z
N MET A 1 -43.31 1.67 7.00
CA MET A 1 -42.87 0.38 6.40
C MET A 1 -41.37 0.20 6.67
N VAL A 2 -40.97 -0.01 7.93
CA VAL A 2 -39.56 -0.15 8.38
C VAL A 2 -39.29 -1.60 8.81
N GLY A 3 -40.03 -2.58 8.26
CA GLY A 3 -40.10 -3.93 8.86
C GLY A 3 -39.13 -4.96 8.28
N ASN A 4 -38.73 -4.85 7.01
CA ASN A 4 -38.08 -5.98 6.31
C ASN A 4 -36.55 -5.92 6.32
N GLU A 5 -35.96 -4.72 6.21
CA GLU A 5 -34.51 -4.57 6.15
C GLU A 5 -33.85 -4.82 7.50
N ASP A 6 -34.48 -4.38 8.59
CA ASP A 6 -33.97 -4.59 9.94
C ASP A 6 -34.06 -6.08 10.34
N GLN A 7 -35.13 -6.77 9.93
CA GLN A 7 -35.26 -8.21 10.13
C GLN A 7 -34.14 -8.97 9.40
N HIS A 8 -33.85 -8.59 8.16
CA HIS A 8 -32.78 -9.21 7.37
C HIS A 8 -31.39 -8.98 7.99
N ARG A 9 -31.11 -7.79 8.52
CA ARG A 9 -29.86 -7.49 9.23
C ARG A 9 -29.71 -8.32 10.51
N LEU A 10 -30.79 -8.47 11.28
CA LEU A 10 -30.80 -9.27 12.50
C LEU A 10 -30.56 -10.76 12.19
N ASP A 11 -31.15 -11.27 11.11
CA ASP A 11 -30.96 -12.66 10.68
C ASP A 11 -29.52 -12.92 10.21
N LEU A 12 -28.91 -12.01 9.44
CA LEU A 12 -27.50 -12.12 9.05
C LEU A 12 -26.56 -12.11 10.27
N ALA A 13 -26.78 -11.20 11.22
CA ALA A 13 -25.97 -11.14 12.44
C ALA A 13 -26.08 -12.42 13.28
N ARG A 14 -27.29 -13.01 13.35
CA ARG A 14 -27.52 -14.29 14.02
C ARG A 14 -26.77 -15.43 13.34
N LEU A 15 -26.81 -15.52 12.00
CA LEU A 15 -26.11 -16.56 11.25
C LEU A 15 -24.59 -16.44 11.40
N GLN A 16 -24.03 -15.23 11.35
CA GLN A 16 -22.59 -15.00 11.59
C GLN A 16 -22.17 -15.44 13.00
N ARG A 17 -22.99 -15.15 14.01
CA ARG A 17 -22.72 -15.60 15.39
C ARG A 17 -22.70 -17.12 15.49
N ILE A 18 -23.59 -17.84 14.78
CA ILE A 18 -23.60 -19.31 14.79
C ILE A 18 -22.38 -19.85 14.02
N ALA A 19 -22.11 -19.34 12.82
CA ALA A 19 -21.03 -19.83 11.96
C ALA A 19 -19.63 -19.67 12.59
N TYR A 20 -19.39 -18.55 13.31
CA TYR A 20 -18.08 -18.20 13.87
C TYR A 20 -18.02 -18.27 15.40
N GLY A 21 -19.12 -18.61 16.07
CA GLY A 21 -19.19 -18.68 17.53
C GLY A 21 -18.64 -19.99 18.11
N SER A 22 -18.22 -19.93 19.38
CA SER A 22 -17.65 -21.07 20.13
C SER A 22 -18.69 -22.01 20.75
N GLY A 23 -19.98 -21.71 20.64
CA GLY A 23 -21.07 -22.46 21.27
C GLY A 23 -21.96 -23.29 20.33
N ALA A 24 -21.69 -23.29 19.03
CA ALA A 24 -22.47 -24.03 18.03
C ALA A 24 -21.81 -25.37 17.71
N THR A 25 -22.62 -26.40 17.47
CA THR A 25 -22.15 -27.69 16.96
C THR A 25 -21.64 -27.56 15.52
N ASP A 26 -20.83 -28.53 15.07
CA ASP A 26 -20.28 -28.49 13.70
C ASP A 26 -21.35 -28.52 12.60
N SER A 27 -22.44 -29.24 12.83
CA SER A 27 -23.58 -29.29 11.91
C SER A 27 -24.31 -27.95 11.82
N GLU A 28 -24.49 -27.25 12.95
CA GLU A 28 -25.08 -25.91 13.00
C GLU A 28 -24.18 -24.87 12.32
N ARG A 29 -22.86 -24.95 12.52
CA ARG A 29 -21.89 -24.09 11.83
C ARG A 29 -21.93 -24.29 10.32
N ALA A 30 -21.94 -25.53 9.85
CA ALA A 30 -22.01 -25.84 8.43
C ALA A 30 -23.36 -25.43 7.80
N ALA A 31 -24.46 -25.53 8.54
CA ALA A 31 -25.77 -25.03 8.09
C ALA A 31 -25.79 -23.50 8.01
N ALA A 32 -25.28 -22.80 9.02
CA ALA A 32 -25.22 -21.33 9.03
C ALA A 32 -24.31 -20.76 7.94
N ALA A 33 -23.16 -21.41 7.67
CA ALA A 33 -22.25 -21.01 6.59
C ALA A 33 -22.90 -21.12 5.21
N ARG A 34 -23.71 -22.17 4.96
CA ARG A 34 -24.47 -22.31 3.70
C ARG A 34 -25.53 -21.24 3.55
N ALA A 35 -26.29 -20.97 4.61
CA ALA A 35 -27.31 -19.91 4.60
C ALA A 35 -26.70 -18.51 4.36
N LEU A 36 -25.51 -18.23 4.89
CA LEU A 36 -24.79 -16.98 4.60
C LEU A 36 -24.37 -16.87 3.13
N ALA A 37 -23.89 -17.95 2.51
CA ALA A 37 -23.53 -17.96 1.10
C ALA A 37 -24.74 -17.76 0.18
N GLU A 38 -25.89 -18.33 0.54
CA GLU A 38 -27.16 -18.10 -0.17
C GLU A 38 -27.63 -16.65 -0.07
N ALA A 39 -27.53 -16.05 1.13
CA ALA A 39 -27.89 -14.64 1.34
C ALA A 39 -26.98 -13.68 0.57
N ASP A 40 -25.68 -13.96 0.49
CA ASP A 40 -24.73 -13.17 -0.30
C ASP A 40 -25.02 -13.27 -1.80
N SER A 41 -25.34 -14.48 -2.28
CA SER A 41 -25.72 -14.71 -3.68
C SER A 41 -27.03 -13.99 -4.07
N ALA A 42 -27.96 -13.84 -3.12
CA ALA A 42 -29.20 -13.09 -3.31
C ALA A 42 -28.98 -11.57 -3.32
N ALA A 43 -28.04 -11.07 -2.51
CA ALA A 43 -27.68 -9.65 -2.46
C ALA A 43 -26.83 -9.22 -3.68
N HIS A 44 -26.01 -10.13 -4.20
CA HIS A 44 -25.17 -9.93 -5.37
C HIS A 44 -25.60 -10.90 -6.47
N PRO A 45 -26.78 -10.70 -7.09
CA PRO A 45 -27.16 -11.52 -8.23
C PRO A 45 -26.04 -11.44 -9.27
N PRO A 46 -25.59 -12.58 -9.83
CA PRO A 46 -24.52 -12.58 -10.80
C PRO A 46 -24.94 -11.70 -11.97
N ASN A 47 -24.36 -10.50 -12.06
CA ASN A 47 -24.55 -9.62 -13.19
C ASN A 47 -24.10 -10.38 -14.44
N GLY A 48 -25.07 -10.77 -15.26
CA GLY A 48 -24.86 -11.61 -16.42
C GLY A 48 -23.87 -10.99 -17.39
N SER A 49 -22.72 -11.65 -17.55
CA SER A 49 -22.04 -11.86 -18.83
C SER A 49 -20.78 -12.70 -18.60
N ALA A 50 -20.97 -13.99 -18.35
CA ALA A 50 -20.00 -15.00 -18.73
C ALA A 50 -20.76 -16.00 -19.62
N ALA A 51 -20.60 -15.81 -20.93
CA ALA A 51 -21.05 -16.78 -21.92
C ALA A 51 -20.41 -18.13 -21.62
N ASP A 52 -21.27 -19.13 -21.47
CA ASP A 52 -21.15 -20.46 -22.05
C ASP A 52 -19.71 -20.92 -22.33
N LEU A 53 -19.10 -21.60 -21.35
CA LEU A 53 -18.04 -22.56 -21.60
C LEU A 53 -18.59 -23.95 -21.22
N PRO A 54 -18.70 -24.89 -22.18
CA PRO A 54 -19.21 -26.22 -21.91
C PRO A 54 -18.25 -26.97 -20.99
N GLY A 55 -18.83 -27.64 -19.99
CA GLY A 55 -18.11 -28.35 -18.94
C GLY A 55 -17.22 -29.49 -19.46
N PRO A 56 -16.14 -29.83 -18.73
CA PRO A 56 -15.36 -31.01 -19.05
C PRO A 56 -16.13 -32.26 -18.60
N SER A 57 -16.43 -33.10 -19.60
CA SER A 57 -16.89 -34.48 -19.45
C SER A 57 -15.96 -35.30 -18.57
N ASP A 58 -16.56 -36.26 -17.86
CA ASP A 58 -15.91 -37.42 -17.26
C ASP A 58 -14.88 -38.03 -18.23
N VAL A 59 -13.59 -37.96 -17.86
CA VAL A 59 -12.54 -38.73 -18.50
C VAL A 59 -11.86 -39.58 -17.42
N ALA A 60 -12.03 -40.88 -17.59
CA ALA A 60 -11.42 -41.97 -16.83
C ALA A 60 -9.88 -41.83 -16.72
N PRO A 61 -9.25 -42.38 -15.67
CA PRO A 61 -7.81 -42.26 -15.48
C PRO A 61 -7.04 -43.17 -16.45
N PRO A 62 -6.10 -42.66 -17.27
CA PRO A 62 -5.21 -43.51 -18.02
C PRO A 62 -3.95 -43.87 -17.21
N ALA A 63 -3.58 -45.14 -17.37
CA ALA A 63 -2.38 -45.77 -16.84
C ALA A 63 -1.08 -45.11 -17.35
N ARG A 64 0.00 -45.27 -16.56
CA ARG A 64 1.39 -44.95 -16.93
C ARG A 64 1.76 -45.54 -18.29
N PRO A 65 2.56 -44.78 -19.07
CA PRO A 65 3.70 -45.40 -19.74
C PRO A 65 5.00 -44.59 -19.62
N THR A 66 6.05 -45.31 -19.25
CA THR A 66 7.46 -45.07 -19.64
C THR A 66 7.61 -44.96 -21.15
N GLY A 67 8.50 -44.07 -21.63
CA GLY A 67 9.06 -44.17 -22.98
C GLY A 67 9.35 -42.81 -23.62
N GLY A 68 10.62 -42.55 -23.91
CA GLY A 68 11.11 -41.35 -24.56
C GLY A 68 10.81 -41.28 -26.07
N GLY A 69 10.95 -40.09 -26.62
CA GLY A 69 10.93 -39.83 -28.06
C GLY A 69 10.78 -38.33 -28.37
N PRO A 70 11.44 -37.81 -29.42
CA PRO A 70 11.81 -36.39 -29.51
C PRO A 70 10.78 -35.51 -30.27
N PHE A 71 10.92 -34.20 -30.02
CA PHE A 71 10.30 -33.03 -30.68
C PHE A 71 9.92 -33.20 -32.17
N PRO A 72 8.83 -32.54 -32.61
CA PRO A 72 9.04 -31.27 -33.33
C PRO A 72 7.98 -30.17 -33.09
N GLY A 73 8.48 -28.93 -33.09
CA GLY A 73 7.90 -27.70 -33.65
C GLY A 73 6.40 -27.39 -33.49
N GLY A 74 6.08 -26.38 -32.67
CA GLY A 74 4.81 -25.68 -32.67
C GLY A 74 5.02 -24.16 -32.59
N ALA A 75 5.17 -23.54 -33.75
CA ALA A 75 5.19 -22.09 -33.90
C ALA A 75 3.77 -21.52 -33.71
N GLY A 76 3.67 -20.40 -32.99
CA GLY A 76 2.46 -19.60 -32.96
C GLY A 76 2.27 -18.89 -31.63
N ASN A 77 2.66 -17.62 -31.58
CA ASN A 77 2.02 -16.50 -30.85
C ASN A 77 3.02 -15.36 -30.61
N ALA A 78 3.55 -14.77 -31.69
CA ALA A 78 4.43 -13.60 -31.63
C ALA A 78 3.77 -12.31 -32.17
N GLU A 79 2.44 -12.28 -32.36
CA GLU A 79 1.78 -11.23 -33.15
C GLU A 79 0.90 -10.24 -32.34
N ARG A 80 1.02 -10.18 -31.00
CA ARG A 80 0.27 -9.19 -30.19
C ARG A 80 1.10 -8.10 -29.51
N ASP A 81 2.42 -8.16 -29.56
CA ASP A 81 3.29 -7.27 -28.75
C ASP A 81 3.80 -6.01 -29.47
N ARG A 82 3.49 -5.82 -30.77
CA ARG A 82 4.05 -4.71 -31.56
C ARG A 82 3.24 -3.41 -31.57
N ARG A 83 1.96 -3.40 -31.17
CA ARG A 83 1.12 -2.19 -31.27
C ARG A 83 1.19 -1.25 -30.06
N THR A 84 1.65 -1.73 -28.90
CA THR A 84 1.67 -0.92 -27.66
C THR A 84 2.95 -0.10 -27.50
N ARG A 85 4.06 -0.50 -28.14
CA ARG A 85 5.37 0.18 -28.03
C ARG A 85 5.50 1.48 -28.82
N SER A 86 4.68 1.76 -29.83
CA SER A 86 4.89 2.95 -30.69
C SER A 86 4.29 4.24 -30.14
N ARG A 87 3.31 4.17 -29.22
CA ARG A 87 2.66 5.38 -28.66
C ARG A 87 3.44 6.03 -27.52
N LEU A 88 4.43 5.35 -26.93
CA LEU A 88 5.20 5.88 -25.79
C LEU A 88 6.36 6.81 -26.18
N ARG A 89 6.73 6.89 -27.47
CA ARG A 89 7.90 7.67 -27.91
C ARG A 89 7.61 9.15 -28.17
N TRP A 90 6.33 9.57 -28.18
CA TRP A 90 5.97 10.91 -28.62
C TRP A 90 5.80 11.94 -27.49
N THR A 91 5.78 11.53 -26.22
CA THR A 91 5.62 12.44 -25.08
C THR A 91 6.93 12.94 -24.47
N ILE A 92 8.09 12.35 -24.84
CA ILE A 92 9.39 12.72 -24.26
C ILE A 92 9.95 14.01 -24.89
N VAL A 93 9.62 14.32 -26.14
CA VAL A 93 10.26 15.41 -26.89
C VAL A 93 9.72 16.80 -26.50
N THR A 94 8.46 16.91 -26.06
CA THR A 94 7.86 18.20 -25.70
C THR A 94 8.26 18.72 -24.32
N GLY A 95 8.71 17.87 -23.39
CA GLY A 95 9.11 18.29 -22.04
C GLY A 95 10.46 19.03 -21.97
N ALA A 96 11.41 18.68 -22.85
CA ALA A 96 12.78 19.22 -22.77
C ALA A 96 12.89 20.71 -23.17
N ALA A 97 12.01 21.20 -24.06
CA ALA A 97 12.05 22.58 -24.53
C ALA A 97 11.54 23.59 -23.47
N ALA A 98 10.62 23.20 -22.60
CA ALA A 98 10.08 24.08 -21.55
C ALA A 98 11.10 24.31 -20.42
N LEU A 99 11.91 23.30 -20.07
CA LEU A 99 12.94 23.44 -19.04
C LEU A 99 14.09 24.34 -19.48
N ALA A 100 14.47 24.33 -20.76
CA ALA A 100 15.56 25.18 -21.27
C ALA A 100 15.20 26.69 -21.25
N ALA A 101 13.92 27.03 -21.50
CA ALA A 101 13.47 28.42 -21.48
C ALA A 101 13.38 29.00 -20.06
N GLY A 102 12.99 28.20 -19.06
CA GLY A 102 12.88 28.65 -17.67
C GLY A 102 14.23 28.98 -17.03
N VAL A 103 15.27 28.21 -17.33
CA VAL A 103 16.62 28.41 -16.74
C VAL A 103 17.26 29.72 -17.21
N LEU A 104 17.02 30.17 -18.45
CA LEU A 104 17.63 31.39 -18.97
C LEU A 104 17.02 32.68 -18.39
N VAL A 105 15.73 32.69 -18.04
CA VAL A 105 15.09 33.87 -17.45
C VAL A 105 15.52 34.07 -16.00
N GLY A 106 15.81 32.99 -15.26
CA GLY A 106 16.24 33.08 -13.86
C GLY A 106 17.60 33.75 -13.64
N TRP A 107 18.52 33.69 -14.61
CA TRP A 107 19.88 34.22 -14.45
C TRP A 107 20.00 35.74 -14.69
N MET A 108 19.02 36.39 -15.32
CA MET A 108 19.11 37.81 -15.69
C MET A 108 18.66 38.80 -14.60
N LEU A 109 18.02 38.34 -13.51
CA LEU A 109 17.51 39.22 -12.45
C LEU A 109 18.46 39.38 -11.23
N GLY A 110 19.63 38.74 -11.21
CA GLY A 110 20.52 38.71 -10.02
C GLY A 110 21.46 39.91 -9.83
N GLY A 111 21.44 40.93 -10.70
CA GLY A 111 22.46 41.98 -10.71
C GLY A 111 21.92 43.39 -10.52
N ARG A 112 21.61 43.79 -9.27
CA ARG A 112 21.68 45.19 -8.79
C ARG A 112 21.47 45.21 -7.28
N GLY A 113 22.56 45.44 -6.54
CA GLY A 113 22.55 45.60 -5.08
C GLY A 113 22.26 47.04 -4.64
N PRO A 114 21.85 47.23 -3.38
CA PRO A 114 21.99 48.48 -2.65
C PRO A 114 23.16 48.45 -1.65
N ASP A 115 23.69 49.66 -1.43
CA ASP A 115 24.81 50.15 -0.62
C ASP A 115 25.31 49.38 0.62
N PRO A 116 26.64 49.40 0.87
CA PRO A 116 27.25 49.00 2.15
C PRO A 116 27.14 50.16 3.15
N GLY A 117 26.01 50.23 3.85
CA GLY A 117 25.78 51.23 4.90
C GLY A 117 25.10 50.62 6.12
N SER A 118 25.87 50.43 7.19
CA SER A 118 25.47 49.95 8.52
C SER A 118 25.42 48.44 8.68
N SER A 119 26.43 47.89 9.38
CA SER A 119 26.52 46.49 9.78
C SER A 119 25.87 46.32 11.16
N PRO A 120 24.59 45.92 11.29
CA PRO A 120 24.10 45.37 12.55
C PRO A 120 24.82 44.05 12.78
N GLY A 121 25.29 43.83 14.02
CA GLY A 121 26.13 42.71 14.41
C GLY A 121 25.72 41.41 13.73
N ALA A 122 26.66 40.80 13.02
CA ALA A 122 26.48 39.53 12.33
C ALA A 122 25.87 38.52 13.31
N ALA A 123 24.59 38.21 13.12
CA ALA A 123 24.05 36.97 13.61
C ALA A 123 24.96 35.85 13.08
N PRO A 124 25.35 34.87 13.90
CA PRO A 124 26.16 33.75 13.42
C PRO A 124 25.51 33.20 12.16
N ALA A 125 26.29 33.11 11.08
CA ALA A 125 25.82 32.49 9.85
C ALA A 125 25.24 31.11 10.20
N PRO A 126 24.08 30.72 9.64
CA PRO A 126 23.61 29.35 9.78
C PRO A 126 24.76 28.45 9.37
N THR A 127 25.20 27.59 10.29
CA THR A 127 26.30 26.66 10.02
C THR A 127 25.91 25.84 8.80
N ASP A 128 26.68 25.95 7.73
CA ASP A 128 26.60 25.08 6.54
C ASP A 128 26.97 23.65 7.01
N ILE A 129 25.99 22.94 7.59
CA ILE A 129 26.11 21.52 7.89
C ILE A 129 26.00 20.81 6.55
N THR A 130 26.98 19.97 6.23
CA THR A 130 26.94 19.17 5.01
C THR A 130 25.78 18.17 5.09
N TYR A 131 25.23 17.73 3.95
CA TYR A 131 24.16 16.73 3.95
C TYR A 131 24.57 15.42 4.65
N ALA A 132 25.85 15.05 4.55
CA ALA A 132 26.38 13.87 5.24
C ALA A 132 26.35 14.04 6.77
N GLU A 133 26.79 15.19 7.29
CA GLU A 133 26.73 15.50 8.72
C GLU A 133 25.28 15.58 9.22
N TYR A 134 24.37 16.14 8.42
CA TYR A 134 22.94 16.13 8.72
C TYR A 134 22.41 14.71 8.85
N LEU A 135 22.64 13.84 7.87
CA LEU A 135 22.23 12.44 7.98
C LEU A 135 22.86 11.74 9.19
N GLU A 136 24.11 12.04 9.52
CA GLU A 136 24.76 11.45 10.69
C GLU A 136 24.13 11.86 12.03
N SER A 137 23.60 13.08 12.10
CA SER A 137 22.86 13.57 13.27
C SER A 137 21.49 12.91 13.48
N LEU A 138 20.91 12.30 12.44
CA LEU A 138 19.60 11.66 12.53
C LEU A 138 19.64 10.33 13.30
N PRO A 139 18.62 10.03 14.14
CA PRO A 139 18.56 8.78 14.89
C PRO A 139 18.55 7.56 13.95
N ARG A 140 19.39 6.56 14.27
CA ARG A 140 19.35 5.27 13.58
C ARG A 140 18.11 4.49 13.99
N VAL A 141 17.55 3.73 13.05
CA VAL A 141 16.39 2.85 13.28
C VAL A 141 16.65 1.85 14.41
N SER A 142 17.88 1.36 14.61
CA SER A 142 18.20 0.44 15.72
C SER A 142 18.16 1.09 17.10
N ASP A 143 18.35 2.40 17.17
CA ASP A 143 18.59 3.13 18.41
C ASP A 143 17.38 3.99 18.79
N ALA A 144 16.48 4.24 17.83
CA ALA A 144 15.23 4.97 18.02
C ALA A 144 14.23 4.18 18.87
N GLU A 145 13.47 4.85 19.74
CA GLU A 145 12.43 4.20 20.56
C GLU A 145 11.31 3.58 19.71
N ALA A 146 11.05 4.14 18.53
CA ALA A 146 10.18 3.57 17.50
C ALA A 146 10.50 2.11 17.18
N SER A 147 11.76 1.67 17.32
CA SER A 147 12.19 0.30 17.07
C SER A 147 11.58 -0.73 18.04
N ALA A 148 11.14 -0.29 19.22
CA ALA A 148 10.50 -1.13 20.22
C ALA A 148 9.21 -1.79 19.70
N VAL A 149 8.58 -1.21 18.67
CA VAL A 149 7.44 -1.87 18.02
C VAL A 149 7.82 -3.23 17.45
N PHE A 150 9.03 -3.39 16.93
CA PHE A 150 9.47 -4.65 16.31
C PHE A 150 9.89 -5.72 17.33
N THR A 151 10.16 -5.32 18.58
CA THR A 151 10.47 -6.25 19.66
C THR A 151 9.21 -6.79 20.35
N ARG A 152 8.04 -6.19 20.13
CA ARG A 152 6.78 -6.70 20.68
C ARG A 152 6.42 -8.05 20.06
N GLU A 153 5.70 -8.87 20.83
CA GLU A 153 5.15 -10.13 20.35
C GLU A 153 4.25 -9.88 19.13
N SER A 154 4.40 -10.72 18.10
CA SER A 154 3.60 -10.62 16.88
C SER A 154 2.20 -11.14 17.15
N ILE A 155 1.18 -10.38 16.75
CA ILE A 155 -0.22 -10.80 16.83
C ILE A 155 -0.79 -11.04 15.44
N SER A 156 -1.98 -11.64 15.35
CA SER A 156 -2.63 -11.98 14.08
C SER A 156 -2.89 -10.78 13.17
N GLY A 157 -3.11 -9.59 13.75
CA GLY A 157 -3.31 -8.34 13.01
C GLY A 157 -2.05 -7.72 12.42
N ASP A 158 -0.85 -8.23 12.76
CA ASP A 158 0.41 -7.63 12.30
C ASP A 158 0.79 -7.98 10.86
N ALA A 159 0.10 -8.94 10.26
CA ALA A 159 0.42 -9.40 8.92
C ALA A 159 -0.07 -8.41 7.86
N LEU A 160 0.85 -7.88 7.05
CA LEU A 160 0.47 -7.14 5.83
C LEU A 160 -0.31 -8.05 4.87
N PRO A 161 -1.21 -7.49 4.05
CA PRO A 161 -1.87 -8.24 3.00
C PRO A 161 -0.88 -8.86 2.01
N ARG A 162 -1.28 -9.97 1.38
CA ARG A 162 -0.44 -10.71 0.42
C ARG A 162 0.07 -9.88 -0.76
N SER A 163 -0.61 -8.78 -1.12
CA SER A 163 -0.14 -7.86 -2.16
C SER A 163 1.23 -7.26 -1.85
N TRP A 164 1.56 -7.10 -0.57
CA TRP A 164 2.83 -6.54 -0.08
C TRP A 164 3.92 -7.59 0.14
N ALA A 165 3.63 -8.88 -0.03
CA ALA A 165 4.60 -9.95 0.19
C ALA A 165 5.83 -9.86 -0.73
N ARG A 166 5.69 -9.18 -1.89
CA ARG A 166 6.78 -9.00 -2.86
C ARG A 166 7.73 -7.87 -2.50
N ASP A 167 7.40 -7.02 -1.52
CA ASP A 167 8.19 -5.85 -1.18
C ASP A 167 9.37 -6.14 -0.26
N GLY A 168 9.52 -7.41 0.18
CA GLY A 168 10.68 -7.88 0.93
C GLY A 168 10.68 -7.49 2.42
N PHE A 169 9.51 -7.18 2.99
CA PHE A 169 9.40 -6.94 4.43
C PHE A 169 9.59 -8.23 5.23
N PHE A 170 10.51 -8.20 6.19
CA PHE A 170 10.81 -9.37 7.04
C PHE A 170 10.25 -9.24 8.46
N GLN A 171 9.89 -8.03 8.88
CA GLN A 171 9.19 -7.75 10.14
C GLN A 171 8.13 -6.68 9.89
N GLN A 172 6.97 -6.84 10.52
CA GLN A 172 5.80 -5.99 10.33
C GLN A 172 4.94 -5.99 11.59
N ARG A 173 4.33 -4.84 11.89
CA ARG A 173 3.58 -4.57 13.11
C ARG A 173 2.47 -3.58 12.78
N LEU A 174 1.23 -3.92 13.12
CA LEU A 174 0.12 -2.97 13.05
C LEU A 174 0.33 -1.88 14.10
N LEU A 175 0.32 -0.62 13.68
CA LEU A 175 0.42 0.53 14.58
C LEU A 175 -0.97 0.96 15.02
N LEU A 176 -1.87 1.15 14.05
CA LEU A 176 -3.25 1.54 14.28
C LEU A 176 -4.12 1.20 13.05
N THR A 177 -5.43 1.18 13.26
CA THR A 177 -6.44 1.13 12.21
C THR A 177 -7.27 2.41 12.28
N LEU A 178 -7.35 3.15 11.18
CA LEU A 178 -8.13 4.38 11.08
C LEU A 178 -9.64 4.08 11.02
N PRO A 179 -10.51 5.07 11.31
CA PRO A 179 -11.97 4.89 11.25
C PRO A 179 -12.52 4.47 9.88
N ASP A 180 -11.79 4.75 8.79
CA ASP A 180 -12.16 4.36 7.42
C ASP A 180 -11.70 2.93 7.06
N GLY A 181 -11.17 2.20 8.04
CA GLY A 181 -10.61 0.85 7.90
C GLY A 181 -9.18 0.82 7.33
N THR A 182 -8.55 1.96 7.09
CA THR A 182 -7.14 1.98 6.64
C THR A 182 -6.25 1.46 7.77
N ASP A 183 -5.42 0.47 7.46
CA ASP A 183 -4.45 -0.07 8.42
C ASP A 183 -3.09 0.59 8.21
N VAL A 184 -2.46 0.99 9.31
CA VAL A 184 -1.12 1.60 9.33
C VAL A 184 -0.15 0.62 9.97
N PHE A 185 0.88 0.25 9.24
CA PHE A 185 1.91 -0.68 9.70
C PHE A 185 3.28 -0.02 9.78
N ALA A 186 4.04 -0.42 10.79
CA ALA A 186 5.49 -0.35 10.78
C ALA A 186 6.03 -1.63 10.17
N ALA A 187 6.95 -1.51 9.21
CA ALA A 187 7.62 -2.64 8.57
C ALA A 187 9.14 -2.43 8.52
N ARG A 188 9.92 -3.52 8.39
CA ARG A 188 11.37 -3.46 8.18
C ARG A 188 11.80 -4.13 6.89
N ARG A 189 12.75 -3.50 6.21
CA ARG A 189 13.41 -3.99 4.99
C ARG A 189 14.86 -3.51 4.94
N GLU A 190 15.81 -4.42 4.81
CA GLU A 190 17.23 -4.12 4.58
C GLU A 190 17.85 -3.08 5.53
N GLY A 191 17.44 -3.07 6.81
CA GLY A 191 17.92 -2.10 7.80
C GLY A 191 17.12 -0.80 7.87
N GLU A 192 16.19 -0.59 6.93
CA GLU A 192 15.24 0.52 6.94
C GLU A 192 13.99 0.18 7.77
N ALA A 193 13.39 1.22 8.37
CA ALA A 193 12.03 1.20 8.86
C ALA A 193 11.12 1.84 7.82
N CYS A 194 9.95 1.26 7.59
CA CYS A 194 8.97 1.74 6.64
C CYS A 194 7.62 1.93 7.31
N LEU A 195 6.97 3.05 7.03
CA LEU A 195 5.58 3.30 7.33
C LEU A 195 4.75 2.87 6.11
N VAL A 196 3.78 1.99 6.32
CA VAL A 196 2.94 1.41 5.27
C VAL A 196 1.47 1.66 5.59
N LEU A 197 0.76 2.31 4.67
CA LEU A 197 -0.69 2.49 4.72
C LEU A 197 -1.33 1.51 3.76
N VAL A 198 -2.30 0.75 4.25
CA VAL A 198 -3.03 -0.25 3.48
C VAL A 198 -4.50 0.14 3.40
N PHE A 199 -5.02 0.23 2.18
CA PHE A 199 -6.43 0.52 1.93
C PHE A 199 -7.17 -0.79 1.61
N PRO A 200 -7.91 -1.38 2.56
CA PRO A 200 -8.52 -2.69 2.35
C PRO A 200 -9.54 -2.70 1.20
N ALA A 201 -10.24 -1.57 0.98
CA ALA A 201 -11.27 -1.48 -0.05
C ALA A 201 -10.74 -1.48 -1.49
N THR A 202 -9.50 -1.06 -1.72
CA THR A 202 -8.93 -0.90 -3.08
C THR A 202 -7.78 -1.85 -3.38
N ALA A 203 -7.47 -2.76 -2.44
CA ALA A 203 -6.32 -3.66 -2.52
C ALA A 203 -4.98 -2.94 -2.82
N GLY A 204 -4.89 -1.67 -2.41
CA GLY A 204 -3.74 -0.80 -2.62
C GLY A 204 -3.18 -0.25 -1.32
N GLY A 205 -2.24 0.67 -1.46
CA GLY A 205 -1.63 1.33 -0.32
C GLY A 205 -0.46 2.22 -0.72
N GLN A 206 0.17 2.84 0.26
CA GLN A 206 1.37 3.64 0.07
C GLN A 206 2.39 3.31 1.15
N SER A 207 3.67 3.48 0.83
CA SER A 207 4.72 3.31 1.82
C SER A 207 5.82 4.35 1.64
N ARG A 208 6.47 4.69 2.76
CA ARG A 208 7.72 5.44 2.80
C ARG A 208 8.65 4.79 3.81
N CYS A 209 9.92 4.77 3.48
CA CYS A 209 10.96 4.22 4.33
C CYS A 209 11.91 5.32 4.78
N THR A 210 12.64 5.04 5.86
CA THR A 210 13.84 5.78 6.22
C THR A 210 14.86 5.78 5.08
N GLU A 211 15.83 6.70 5.16
CA GLU A 211 16.98 6.74 4.26
C GLU A 211 18.23 6.35 5.06
N GLN A 212 18.96 5.35 4.58
CA GLN A 212 20.17 4.83 5.23
C GLN A 212 19.95 4.33 6.67
N GLY A 213 18.75 3.83 6.95
CA GLY A 213 18.34 3.33 8.25
C GLY A 213 18.21 4.44 9.29
N ARG A 214 17.86 5.66 8.88
CA ARG A 214 17.74 6.82 9.78
C ARG A 214 16.39 7.50 9.71
N PHE A 215 15.84 7.81 10.89
CA PHE A 215 14.58 8.53 11.01
C PHE A 215 14.79 10.02 10.67
N PRO A 216 14.00 10.60 9.75
CA PRO A 216 13.97 12.05 9.57
C PRO A 216 13.55 12.75 10.87
N GLU A 217 14.00 14.00 11.07
CA GLU A 217 13.61 14.80 12.26
C GLU A 217 12.10 14.93 12.40
N THR A 218 11.41 15.05 11.27
CA THR A 218 9.95 15.19 11.21
C THR A 218 9.23 13.84 11.26
N GLY A 219 9.96 12.72 11.28
CA GLY A 219 9.41 11.36 11.19
C GLY A 219 9.23 10.87 9.75
N ILE A 220 8.72 9.65 9.61
CA ILE A 220 8.37 9.06 8.30
C ILE A 220 6.96 9.51 7.94
N HIS A 221 6.82 10.30 6.87
CA HIS A 221 5.53 10.82 6.42
C HIS A 221 4.98 9.99 5.27
N VAL A 222 3.71 9.60 5.36
CA VAL A 222 2.94 9.08 4.21
C VAL A 222 1.68 9.92 4.06
N VAL A 223 1.49 10.48 2.86
CA VAL A 223 0.29 11.23 2.50
C VAL A 223 -0.50 10.41 1.49
N ALA A 224 -1.76 10.14 1.79
CA ALA A 224 -2.66 9.43 0.91
C ALA A 224 -3.94 10.22 0.67
N TYR A 225 -4.49 10.05 -0.53
CA TYR A 225 -5.77 10.62 -0.92
C TYR A 225 -6.74 9.47 -1.13
N ARG A 226 -7.89 9.52 -0.45
CA ARG A 226 -8.93 8.51 -0.59
C ARG A 226 -10.28 9.19 -0.49
N ASP A 227 -11.14 8.86 -1.45
CA ASP A 227 -12.48 9.46 -1.58
C ASP A 227 -12.40 11.00 -1.55
N ALA A 228 -13.01 11.63 -0.55
CA ALA A 228 -13.00 13.07 -0.32
C ALA A 228 -12.12 13.49 0.88
N ALA A 229 -11.12 12.69 1.24
CA ALA A 229 -10.23 12.99 2.36
C ALA A 229 -8.74 12.80 2.01
N ARG A 230 -7.92 13.69 2.56
CA ARG A 230 -6.47 13.58 2.60
C ARG A 230 -6.07 13.07 3.99
N PHE A 231 -5.29 12.00 4.01
CA PHE A 231 -4.72 11.41 5.21
C PHE A 231 -3.23 11.68 5.22
N GLU A 232 -2.73 12.26 6.29
CA GLU A 232 -1.31 12.36 6.57
C GLU A 232 -1.01 11.56 7.83
N VAL A 233 -0.12 10.58 7.69
CA VAL A 233 0.34 9.76 8.81
C VAL A 233 1.83 9.98 8.95
N VAL A 234 2.24 10.34 10.17
CA VAL A 234 3.62 10.60 10.53
C VAL A 234 4.03 9.64 11.64
N TRP A 235 5.11 8.90 11.42
CA TRP A 235 5.69 8.01 12.44
C TRP A 235 7.04 8.55 12.90
N MET A 236 7.09 8.99 14.15
CA MET A 236 8.20 9.67 14.78
C MET A 236 9.24 8.69 15.32
N SER A 237 10.48 9.15 15.52
CA SER A 237 11.57 8.31 16.09
C SER A 237 11.36 7.91 17.54
N ASP A 238 10.53 8.63 18.29
CA ASP A 238 10.10 8.28 19.65
C ASP A 238 8.99 7.21 19.67
N GLY A 239 8.50 6.80 18.48
CA GLY A 239 7.44 5.81 18.33
C GLY A 239 6.03 6.41 18.29
N ALA A 240 5.86 7.72 18.45
CA ALA A 240 4.57 8.37 18.29
C ALA A 240 4.07 8.28 16.84
N VAL A 241 2.78 8.03 16.67
CA VAL A 241 2.10 8.05 15.37
C VAL A 241 1.07 9.15 15.38
N ILE A 242 1.25 10.14 14.50
CA ILE A 242 0.35 11.28 14.35
C ILE A 242 -0.44 11.07 13.07
N VAL A 243 -1.76 11.22 13.17
CA VAL A 243 -2.68 11.10 12.03
C VAL A 243 -3.42 12.41 11.90
N THR A 244 -3.30 13.04 10.74
CA THR A 244 -4.05 14.24 10.37
C THR A 244 -4.98 13.89 9.21
N THR A 245 -6.24 14.26 9.34
CA THR A 245 -7.26 14.08 8.30
C THR A 245 -7.81 15.43 7.88
N GLU A 246 -7.75 15.72 6.59
CA GLU A 246 -8.29 16.93 6.00
C GLU A 246 -9.38 16.55 4.99
N PRO A 247 -10.59 17.11 5.11
CA PRO A 247 -11.59 16.98 4.05
C PRO A 247 -11.09 17.72 2.80
N HIS A 248 -11.28 17.09 1.64
CA HIS A 248 -10.97 17.64 0.32
C HIS A 248 -12.17 18.39 -0.26
#